data_AF-A0A177W7S2-F1
#
_entry.id   AF-A0A177W7S2-F1
#
_cell.length_a   1.000
_cell.length_b   1.000
_cell.length_c   1.000
_cell.angle_alpha   90.00
_cell.angle_beta   90.00
_cell.angle_gamma   90.00
#
_symmetry.space_group_name_H-M   'P 1'
#
loop_
_entity.id
_entity.type
_entity.pdbx_description
1 polymer ?
#
loop_
_entity_poly.entity_id
_entity_poly.type
_entity_poly.pdbx_seq_one_letter_code
_entity_poly.pdbx_strand_id
1 'polypeptide(L)'
;MRANSTSAAALEQMHSKQIDQYLLQEKILRDKIMLEPRVLVLGSGDSGKTTLMKQLKILHAGGYCDQERQSYNEKICDNIVDSMLAILALLHIKNISVKNITTKVSDAFKTGVGWN
;
A
#
# COMPACT_ATOMS: atom_id res chain seq x y z
N MET A 1 14.15 -63.35 2.62
CA MET A 1 13.92 -62.12 1.81
C MET A 1 12.62 -61.35 2.12
N ARG A 2 11.81 -61.71 3.14
CA ARG A 2 10.49 -61.06 3.41
C ARG A 2 10.52 -59.84 4.38
N ALA A 3 11.63 -59.56 5.05
CA ALA A 3 11.68 -58.54 6.10
C ALA A 3 11.92 -57.10 5.58
N ASN A 4 12.61 -56.93 4.44
CA ASN A 4 12.90 -55.60 3.87
C ASN A 4 11.71 -54.95 3.16
N SER A 5 10.77 -55.74 2.63
CA SER A 5 9.59 -55.21 1.94
C SER A 5 8.56 -54.59 2.88
N THR A 6 8.48 -55.07 4.12
CA THR A 6 7.52 -54.60 5.12
C THR A 6 7.91 -53.27 5.73
N SER A 7 9.22 -52.98 5.87
CA SER A 7 9.70 -51.68 6.37
C SER A 7 9.56 -50.58 5.32
N ALA A 8 9.81 -50.88 4.04
CA ALA A 8 9.60 -49.96 2.94
C ALA A 8 8.12 -49.56 2.80
N ALA A 9 7.20 -50.54 2.85
CA ALA A 9 5.76 -50.27 2.82
C ALA A 9 5.28 -49.45 4.02
N ALA A 10 5.88 -49.64 5.21
CA ALA A 10 5.56 -48.83 6.39
C ALA A 10 6.04 -47.37 6.25
N LEU A 11 7.22 -47.15 5.66
CA LEU A 11 7.75 -45.81 5.35
C LEU A 11 6.88 -45.09 4.31
N GLU A 12 6.46 -45.78 3.26
CA GLU A 12 5.54 -45.24 2.24
C GLU A 12 4.18 -44.87 2.83
N GLN A 13 3.63 -45.71 3.71
CA GLN A 13 2.39 -45.39 4.44
C GLN A 13 2.57 -44.19 5.38
N MET A 14 3.70 -44.07 6.06
CA MET A 14 3.99 -42.91 6.90
C MET A 14 4.07 -41.63 6.06
N HIS A 15 4.77 -41.69 4.93
CA HIS A 15 4.90 -40.56 4.01
C HIS A 15 3.54 -40.17 3.40
N SER A 16 2.72 -41.15 2.98
CA SER A 16 1.36 -40.90 2.50
C SER A 16 0.50 -40.22 3.57
N LYS A 17 0.55 -40.68 4.83
CA LYS A 17 -0.18 -40.06 5.94
C LYS A 17 0.26 -38.63 6.21
N GLN A 18 1.56 -38.33 6.08
CA GLN A 18 2.07 -36.97 6.23
C GLN A 18 1.55 -36.06 5.12
N ILE A 19 1.51 -36.54 3.88
CA ILE A 19 0.92 -35.81 2.74
C ILE A 19 -0.57 -35.55 2.98
N ASP A 20 -1.34 -36.56 3.39
CA ASP A 20 -2.78 -36.42 3.66
C ASP A 20 -3.05 -35.42 4.79
N GLN A 21 -2.23 -35.43 5.85
CA GLN A 21 -2.31 -34.46 6.93
C GLN A 21 -2.02 -33.03 6.44
N TYR A 22 -1.00 -32.85 5.60
CA TYR A 22 -0.68 -31.55 5.01
C TYR A 22 -1.84 -31.04 4.12
N LEU A 23 -2.39 -31.90 3.27
CA LEU A 23 -3.53 -31.55 2.40
C LEU A 23 -4.77 -31.16 3.22
N LEU A 24 -5.02 -31.85 4.34
CA LEU A 24 -6.11 -31.50 5.24
C LEU A 24 -5.89 -30.13 5.89
N GLN A 25 -4.67 -29.82 6.33
CA GLN A 25 -4.33 -28.51 6.88
C GLN A 25 -4.49 -27.39 5.83
N GLU A 26 -4.01 -27.60 4.60
CA GLU A 26 -4.23 -26.67 3.50
C GLU A 26 -5.71 -26.46 3.22
N LYS A 27 -6.52 -27.53 3.23
CA LYS A 27 -7.97 -27.42 3.02
C LYS A 27 -8.63 -26.57 4.10
N ILE A 28 -8.31 -26.82 5.37
CA ILE A 28 -8.83 -26.03 6.50
C ILE A 28 -8.44 -24.55 6.37
N LEU A 29 -7.18 -24.27 5.99
CA LEU A 29 -6.72 -22.90 5.76
C LEU A 29 -7.47 -22.24 4.59
N ARG A 30 -7.66 -22.96 3.48
CA ARG A 30 -8.43 -22.47 2.32
C ARG A 30 -9.87 -22.16 2.70
N ASP A 31 -10.53 -23.05 3.43
CA ASP A 31 -11.92 -22.87 3.85
C ASP A 31 -12.06 -21.63 4.76
N LYS A 32 -11.09 -21.40 5.67
CA LYS A 32 -11.03 -20.18 6.48
C LYS A 32 -10.86 -18.92 5.63
N ILE A 33 -9.93 -18.93 4.67
CA ILE A 33 -9.68 -17.79 3.77
C ILE A 33 -10.89 -17.53 2.87
N MET A 34 -11.65 -18.56 2.49
CA MET A 34 -12.87 -18.41 1.67
C MET A 34 -14.00 -17.71 2.43
N LEU A 35 -14.03 -17.83 3.75
CA LEU A 35 -15.00 -17.14 4.61
C LEU A 35 -14.63 -15.67 4.83
N GLU A 36 -13.39 -15.25 4.56
CA GLU A 36 -12.98 -13.86 4.71
C GLU A 36 -13.52 -12.99 3.56
N PRO A 37 -14.23 -11.88 3.85
CA PRO A 37 -14.75 -10.99 2.83
C PRO A 37 -13.60 -10.28 2.11
N ARG A 38 -13.55 -10.41 0.78
CA ARG A 38 -12.58 -9.74 -0.08
C ARG A 38 -13.24 -8.53 -0.77
N VAL A 39 -12.63 -7.37 -0.63
CA VAL A 39 -13.11 -6.12 -1.23
C VAL A 39 -12.14 -5.66 -2.31
N LEU A 40 -12.68 -5.34 -3.49
CA LEU A 40 -11.93 -4.72 -4.59
C LEU A 40 -12.35 -3.26 -4.72
N VAL A 41 -11.38 -2.35 -4.66
CA VAL A 41 -11.62 -0.90 -4.81
C VAL A 41 -11.14 -0.47 -6.20
N LEU A 42 -12.08 -0.05 -7.04
CA LEU A 42 -11.86 0.36 -8.43
C LEU A 42 -12.04 1.87 -8.59
N GLY A 43 -11.31 2.47 -9.54
CA GLY A 43 -11.37 3.90 -9.84
C GLY A 43 -10.15 4.38 -10.63
N SER A 44 -10.25 5.55 -11.28
CA SER A 44 -9.15 6.20 -12.00
C SER A 44 -7.96 6.50 -11.09
N GLY A 45 -6.74 6.66 -11.65
CA GLY A 45 -5.48 6.80 -10.90
C GLY A 45 -5.59 7.66 -9.63
N ASP A 46 -6.20 8.85 -9.76
CA ASP A 46 -6.26 9.88 -8.70
C ASP A 46 -7.59 9.92 -7.92
N SER A 47 -8.44 8.90 -8.05
CA SER A 47 -9.75 8.86 -7.39
C SER A 47 -9.70 8.66 -5.86
N GLY A 48 -8.52 8.73 -5.23
CA GLY A 48 -8.35 8.61 -3.78
C GLY A 48 -8.36 7.18 -3.22
N LYS A 49 -8.19 6.14 -4.05
CA LYS A 49 -8.15 4.72 -3.59
C LYS A 49 -7.08 4.48 -2.53
N THR A 50 -5.88 5.03 -2.74
CA THR A 50 -4.78 4.97 -1.77
C THR A 50 -5.15 5.67 -0.47
N THR A 51 -5.88 6.79 -0.54
CA THR A 51 -6.34 7.52 0.64
C THR A 51 -7.37 6.70 1.42
N LEU A 52 -8.33 6.06 0.75
CA LEU A 52 -9.30 5.18 1.39
C LEU A 52 -8.61 4.00 2.09
N MET A 53 -7.63 3.36 1.45
CA MET A 53 -6.85 2.28 2.06
C MET A 53 -6.05 2.75 3.28
N LYS A 54 -5.46 3.95 3.20
CA LYS A 54 -4.76 4.56 4.35
C LYS A 54 -5.70 4.79 5.52
N GLN A 55 -6.91 5.29 5.27
CA GLN A 55 -7.92 5.49 6.31
C GLN A 55 -8.42 4.18 6.91
N LEU A 56 -8.64 3.14 6.08
CA LEU A 56 -9.01 1.82 6.57
C LEU A 56 -7.94 1.25 7.51
N LYS A 57 -6.65 1.43 7.17
CA LYS A 57 -5.54 1.01 8.02
C LYS A 57 -5.53 1.74 9.37
N ILE A 58 -5.80 3.05 9.37
CA ILE A 58 -5.91 3.85 10.59
C ILE A 58 -7.04 3.34 11.49
N LEU A 59 -8.22 3.07 10.92
CA LEU A 59 -9.40 2.70 11.69
C LEU A 59 -9.42 1.24 12.15
N HIS A 60 -8.90 0.31 11.34
CA HIS A 60 -9.12 -1.13 11.53
C HIS A 60 -7.86 -1.99 11.61
N ALA A 61 -6.67 -1.46 11.34
CA ALA A 61 -5.42 -2.24 11.33
C ALA A 61 -4.32 -1.65 12.21
N GLY A 62 -4.69 -0.95 13.29
CA GLY A 62 -3.75 -0.46 14.30
C GLY A 62 -2.92 0.76 13.88
N GLY A 63 -3.27 1.41 12.77
CA GLY A 63 -2.57 2.61 12.29
C GLY A 63 -1.15 2.31 11.77
N TYR A 64 -0.28 3.31 11.85
CA TYR A 64 1.10 3.23 11.31
C TYR A 64 2.12 3.26 12.45
N CYS A 65 3.09 2.34 12.39
CA CYS A 65 4.22 2.35 13.32
C CYS A 65 5.24 3.44 12.95
N ASP A 66 6.15 3.75 13.86
CA ASP A 66 7.10 4.84 13.65
C ASP A 66 8.09 4.57 12.50
N GLN A 67 8.46 3.31 12.27
CA GLN A 67 9.27 2.92 11.12
C GLN A 67 8.53 3.19 9.79
N GLU A 68 7.24 2.87 9.73
CA GLU A 68 6.42 3.16 8.54
C GLU A 68 6.28 4.67 8.33
N ARG A 69 6.06 5.43 9.40
CA ARG A 69 6.00 6.90 9.33
C ARG A 69 7.30 7.49 8.80
N GLN A 70 8.43 6.98 9.26
CA GLN A 70 9.74 7.41 8.78
C GLN A 70 9.94 7.10 7.29
N SER A 71 9.42 5.98 6.80
CA SER A 71 9.43 5.65 5.36
C SER A 71 8.60 6.61 4.50
N TYR A 72 7.65 7.34 5.08
CA TYR A 72 6.88 8.36 4.36
C TYR A 72 7.65 9.67 4.17
N ASN A 73 8.72 9.94 4.93
CA ASN A 73 9.48 11.19 4.81
C ASN A 73 10.05 11.37 3.39
N GLU A 74 10.63 10.31 2.82
CA GLU A 74 11.14 10.32 1.45
C GLU A 74 10.03 10.66 0.45
N LYS A 75 8.89 9.95 0.55
CA LYS A 75 7.72 10.21 -0.32
C LYS A 75 7.17 11.63 -0.17
N ILE A 76 7.23 12.22 1.03
CA ILE A 76 6.79 13.59 1.26
C ILE A 76 7.74 14.55 0.53
N CYS A 77 9.05 14.36 0.66
CA CYS A 77 10.05 15.15 -0.05
C CYS A 77 9.87 15.06 -1.57
N ASP A 78 9.70 13.84 -2.10
CA ASP A 78 9.48 13.62 -3.54
C ASP A 78 8.23 14.35 -4.02
N ASN A 79 7.11 14.21 -3.31
CA ASN A 79 5.87 14.92 -3.65
C ASN A 79 6.04 16.44 -3.65
N ILE A 80 6.82 16.99 -2.72
CA ILE A 80 7.10 18.43 -2.67
C ILE A 80 7.90 18.85 -3.90
N VAL A 81 8.98 18.13 -4.21
CA VAL A 81 9.85 18.43 -5.36
C VAL A 81 9.06 18.31 -6.66
N ASP A 82 8.35 17.21 -6.87
CA ASP A 82 7.54 16.97 -8.06
C ASP A 82 6.45 18.03 -8.23
N SER A 83 5.78 18.42 -7.14
CA SER A 83 4.77 19.48 -7.17
C SER A 83 5.40 20.82 -7.56
N MET A 84 6.56 21.16 -7.01
CA MET A 84 7.27 22.40 -7.35
C MET A 84 7.72 22.39 -8.82
N LEU A 85 8.26 21.28 -9.31
CA LEU A 85 8.67 21.12 -10.71
C LEU A 85 7.47 21.26 -11.66
N ALA A 86 6.34 20.63 -11.35
CA ALA A 86 5.11 20.75 -12.12
C ALA A 86 4.63 22.20 -12.19
N ILE A 87 4.66 22.92 -11.07
CA ILE A 87 4.31 24.35 -11.02
C ILE A 87 5.26 25.17 -11.90
N LEU A 88 6.58 25.00 -11.75
CA LEU A 88 7.56 25.75 -12.54
C LEU A 88 7.44 25.47 -14.04
N ALA A 89 7.23 24.21 -14.43
CA ALA A 89 7.00 23.83 -15.82
C ALA A 89 5.75 24.52 -16.38
N LEU A 90 4.66 24.57 -15.61
CA LEU A 90 3.44 25.26 -16.02
C LEU A 90 3.64 26.77 -16.18
N LEU A 91 4.39 27.40 -15.27
CA LEU A 91 4.72 28.82 -15.36
C LEU A 91 5.54 29.15 -16.60
N HIS A 92 6.50 28.30 -16.94
CA HIS A 92 7.28 28.42 -18.16
C HIS A 92 6.39 28.30 -19.41
N ILE A 93 5.51 27.28 -19.47
CA ILE A 93 4.55 27.11 -20.57
C ILE A 93 3.61 28.30 -20.71
N LYS A 94 3.15 28.88 -19.59
CA LYS A 94 2.24 30.03 -19.58
C LYS A 94 2.95 31.38 -19.75
N ASN A 95 4.27 31.43 -19.95
CA ASN A 95 5.08 32.66 -20.00
C ASN A 95 4.85 33.58 -18.79
N ILE A 96 4.60 33.02 -17.61
CA ILE A 96 4.42 33.78 -16.37
C ILE A 96 5.78 33.90 -15.69
N SER A 97 6.28 35.14 -15.56
CA SER A 97 7.52 35.38 -14.83
C SER A 97 7.35 35.07 -13.34
N VAL A 98 8.26 34.29 -12.77
CA VAL A 98 8.29 33.94 -11.34
C VAL A 98 8.34 35.20 -10.46
N LYS A 99 9.01 36.27 -10.92
CA LYS A 99 9.06 37.57 -10.21
C LYS A 99 7.67 38.16 -9.95
N ASN A 100 6.73 37.95 -10.88
CA ASN A 100 5.36 38.47 -10.77
C ASN A 100 4.51 37.68 -9.76
N ILE A 101 4.92 36.46 -9.38
CA ILE A 101 4.23 35.63 -8.39
C ILE A 101 4.64 36.05 -6.98
N THR A 102 5.93 36.29 -6.76
CA THR A 102 6.45 36.71 -5.45
C THR A 102 5.78 37.99 -4.97
N THR A 103 5.52 38.93 -5.88
CA THR A 103 4.77 40.16 -5.59
C THR A 103 3.33 39.85 -5.16
N LYS A 104 2.61 38.98 -5.88
CA LYS A 104 1.22 38.62 -5.53
C LYS A 104 1.08 37.88 -4.21
N VAL A 105 2.05 37.01 -3.85
CA VAL A 105 2.03 36.30 -2.56
C VAL A 105 2.26 37.27 -1.39
N SER A 106 3.19 38.22 -1.54
CA SER A 106 3.38 39.33 -0.58
C SER A 106 2.07 40.07 -0.32
N ASP A 107 1.35 40.40 -1.38
CA ASP A 107 0.16 41.23 -1.31
C ASP A 107 -1.05 40.44 -0.79
N ALA A 108 -1.16 39.15 -1.13
CA ALA A 108 -2.15 38.24 -0.57
C ALA A 108 -1.94 38.00 0.94
N PHE A 109 -0.69 37.89 1.40
CA PHE A 109 -0.37 37.78 2.83
C PHE A 109 -0.68 39.07 3.59
N LYS A 110 -0.40 40.23 2.99
CA LYS A 110 -0.68 41.54 3.60
C LYS A 110 -2.16 41.87 3.69
N THR A 111 -2.97 41.35 2.77
CA THR A 111 -4.41 41.64 2.69
C THR A 111 -5.26 40.71 3.56
N GLY A 112 -4.69 39.65 4.14
CA GLY A 112 -5.39 38.76 5.10
C GLY A 112 -6.56 37.97 4.50
N VAL A 113 -6.72 37.96 3.17
CA VAL A 113 -7.84 37.32 2.46
C VAL A 113 -7.50 35.94 1.87
N GLY A 114 -6.28 35.46 2.01
CA GLY A 114 -5.92 34.10 1.60
C GLY A 114 -6.21 33.14 2.74
N TRP A 115 -7.02 32.10 2.50
CA TRP A 115 -7.37 31.01 3.41
C TRP A 115 -8.54 31.28 4.37
N ASN A 116 -9.72 31.57 3.81
CA ASN A 116 -10.98 31.08 4.38
C ASN A 116 -11.52 29.96 3.49
#